data_AF-A0A0E4GX32-F1
#
_entry.id   AF-A0A0E4GX32-F1
#
_cell.length_a   1.000
_cell.length_b   1.000
_cell.length_c   1.000
_cell.angle_alpha   90.00
_cell.angle_beta   90.00
_cell.angle_gamma   90.00
#
_symmetry.space_group_name_H-M   'P 1'
#
loop_
_entity.id
_entity.type
_entity.pdbx_description
1 polymer ?
#
loop_
_entity_poly.entity_id
_entity_poly.type
_entity_poly.pdbx_seq_one_letter_code
_entity_poly.pdbx_strand_id
1 'polypeptide(L)'
;MCDINIDVDQLTVSGRQVSDQADELAAGLLTADNRIEAAQDGWAGTSAVALSARAARWLPVAQALVGKVGDHGFALQDAAVAHAAAEAERARALGGVAARAAAVGGRG
;
A
#
# COMPACT_ATOMS: atom_id res chain seq x y z
N MET A 1 24.10 7.44 -14.23
CA MET A 1 23.21 7.24 -13.08
C MET A 1 21.90 7.90 -13.47
N CYS A 2 20.82 7.15 -13.67
CA CYS A 2 19.55 7.75 -14.08
C CYS A 2 18.94 8.44 -12.87
N ASP A 3 18.66 9.75 -12.95
CA ASP A 3 17.90 10.45 -11.93
C ASP A 3 16.47 9.92 -11.94
N ILE A 4 16.10 9.24 -10.86
CA ILE A 4 14.71 8.86 -10.59
C ILE A 4 14.06 10.10 -9.98
N ASN A 5 13.26 10.81 -10.77
CA ASN A 5 12.39 11.87 -10.27
C ASN A 5 11.15 11.20 -9.63
N ILE A 6 11.04 11.25 -8.30
CA ILE A 6 9.89 10.72 -7.57
C ILE A 6 8.90 11.85 -7.33
N ASP A 7 7.72 11.74 -7.92
CA ASP A 7 6.59 12.61 -7.63
C ASP A 7 5.90 12.12 -6.34
N VAL A 8 6.12 12.86 -5.25
CA VAL A 8 5.59 12.55 -3.90
C VAL A 8 4.06 12.64 -3.86
N ASP A 9 3.46 13.54 -4.63
CA ASP A 9 2.01 13.71 -4.67
C ASP A 9 1.38 12.49 -5.36
N GLN A 10 1.96 12.04 -6.47
CA GLN A 10 1.54 10.81 -7.15
C GLN A 10 1.70 9.58 -6.25
N LEU A 11 2.79 9.50 -5.49
CA LEU A 11 3.04 8.39 -4.57
C LEU A 11 2.01 8.36 -3.43
N THR A 12 1.66 9.54 -2.90
CA THR A 12 0.64 9.70 -1.85
C THR A 12 -0.76 9.35 -2.37
N VAL A 13 -1.11 9.83 -3.57
CA VAL A 13 -2.39 9.51 -4.23
C VAL A 13 -2.49 8.01 -4.49
N SER A 14 -1.42 7.40 -5.01
CA SER A 14 -1.37 5.96 -5.27
C SER A 14 -1.50 5.15 -3.98
N GLY A 15 -0.81 5.56 -2.90
CA GLY A 15 -0.92 4.92 -1.60
C GLY A 15 -2.35 4.95 -1.04
N ARG A 16 -3.05 6.09 -1.15
CA ARG A 16 -4.46 6.21 -0.77
C ARG A 16 -5.35 5.31 -1.63
N GLN A 17 -5.17 5.33 -2.95
CA GLN A 17 -5.96 4.52 -3.87
C GLN A 17 -5.81 3.03 -3.57
N VAL A 18 -4.61 2.56 -3.26
CA VAL A 18 -4.37 1.15 -2.89
C VAL A 18 -5.05 0.82 -1.55
N SER A 19 -5.05 1.74 -0.57
CA SER A 19 -5.79 1.55 0.68
C SER A 19 -7.31 1.46 0.44
N ASP A 20 -7.88 2.35 -0.37
CA ASP A 20 -9.31 2.30 -0.72
C ASP A 20 -9.68 0.98 -1.43
N GLN A 21 -8.81 0.50 -2.33
CA GLN A 21 -8.96 -0.81 -2.97
C GLN A 21 -8.85 -1.98 -1.98
N ALA A 22 -8.01 -1.86 -0.95
CA ALA A 22 -7.92 -2.87 0.10
C ALA A 22 -9.23 -2.99 0.89
N ASP A 23 -9.86 -1.86 1.19
CA ASP A 23 -11.16 -1.80 1.89
C ASP A 23 -12.28 -2.39 1.03
N GLU A 24 -12.34 -2.04 -0.25
CA GLU A 24 -13.29 -2.63 -1.20
C GLU A 24 -13.09 -4.15 -1.34
N LEU A 25 -11.84 -4.60 -1.42
CA LEU A 25 -11.49 -6.01 -1.47
C LEU A 25 -11.94 -6.74 -0.20
N ALA A 26 -11.72 -6.15 0.97
CA ALA A 26 -12.17 -6.72 2.24
C ALA A 26 -13.69 -6.86 2.29
N ALA A 27 -14.44 -5.84 1.86
CA ALA A 27 -15.90 -5.90 1.79
C ALA A 27 -16.40 -6.96 0.80
N GLY A 28 -15.75 -7.10 -0.35
CA GLY A 28 -16.04 -8.12 -1.34
C GLY A 28 -15.79 -9.55 -0.82
N LEU A 29 -14.69 -9.75 -0.10
CA LEU A 29 -14.34 -11.04 0.51
C LEU A 29 -15.31 -11.41 1.63
N LEU A 30 -15.68 -10.48 2.50
CA LEU A 30 -16.72 -10.70 3.52
C LEU A 30 -18.06 -11.09 2.88
N THR A 31 -18.44 -10.44 1.77
CA THR A 31 -19.65 -10.79 1.03
C THR A 31 -19.57 -12.21 0.45
N ALA A 32 -18.40 -12.61 -0.05
CA ALA A 32 -18.17 -13.96 -0.55
C ALA A 32 -18.22 -15.00 0.58
N ASP A 33 -17.62 -14.71 1.74
CA ASP A 33 -17.63 -15.57 2.92
C ASP A 33 -19.06 -15.85 3.36
N ASN A 34 -19.89 -14.81 3.51
CA ASN A 34 -21.30 -14.95 3.87
C ASN A 34 -22.08 -15.82 2.86
N ARG A 35 -21.78 -15.70 1.56
CA ARG A 35 -22.41 -16.54 0.52
C ARG A 35 -21.95 -17.99 0.60
N ILE A 36 -20.68 -18.23 0.91
CA ILE A 36 -20.14 -19.57 1.09
C ILE A 36 -20.77 -20.24 2.31
N GLU A 37 -20.88 -19.52 3.43
CA GLU A 37 -21.56 -19.99 4.64
C GLU A 37 -23.02 -20.30 4.38
N ALA A 38 -23.77 -19.36 3.79
CA ALA A 38 -25.19 -19.57 3.47
C ALA A 38 -25.43 -20.72 2.49
N ALA A 39 -24.46 -21.02 1.63
CA ALA A 39 -24.57 -22.13 0.71
C ALA A 39 -24.47 -23.49 1.43
N GLN A 40 -23.78 -23.59 2.58
CA GLN A 40 -23.44 -24.88 3.21
C GLN A 40 -24.65 -25.79 3.46
N ASP A 41 -25.77 -25.20 3.88
CA ASP A 41 -27.00 -25.94 4.21
C ASP A 41 -27.66 -26.61 2.99
N GLY A 42 -27.30 -26.20 1.77
CA GLY A 42 -27.86 -26.73 0.52
C GLY A 42 -27.14 -27.96 -0.04
N TRP A 43 -26.03 -28.39 0.55
CA TRP A 43 -25.18 -29.47 0.02
C TRP A 43 -25.19 -30.70 0.93
N ALA A 44 -25.05 -31.88 0.32
CA ALA A 44 -24.97 -33.14 1.04
C ALA A 44 -23.82 -34.02 0.52
N GLY A 45 -23.39 -34.97 1.36
CA GLY A 45 -22.40 -35.98 1.01
C GLY A 45 -21.06 -35.38 0.56
N THR A 46 -20.48 -35.95 -0.51
CA THR A 46 -19.17 -35.55 -1.04
C THR A 46 -19.09 -34.05 -1.40
N SER A 47 -20.19 -33.47 -1.87
CA SER A 47 -20.20 -32.07 -2.29
C SER A 47 -20.19 -31.12 -1.08
N ALA A 48 -20.83 -31.48 0.03
CA ALA A 48 -20.70 -30.75 1.28
C ALA A 48 -19.26 -30.77 1.80
N VAL A 49 -18.62 -31.95 1.79
CA VAL A 49 -17.20 -32.10 2.17
C VAL A 49 -16.29 -31.25 1.28
N ALA A 50 -16.53 -31.24 -0.03
CA ALA A 50 -15.77 -30.44 -0.98
C ALA A 50 -15.93 -28.92 -0.73
N LEU A 51 -17.16 -28.47 -0.43
CA LEU A 51 -17.45 -27.08 -0.11
C LEU A 51 -16.77 -26.65 1.20
N SER A 52 -16.88 -27.43 2.28
CA SER A 52 -16.21 -27.15 3.54
C SER A 52 -14.69 -27.09 3.38
N ALA A 53 -14.10 -28.02 2.61
CA ALA A 53 -12.67 -28.00 2.33
C ALA A 53 -12.27 -26.77 1.50
N ARG A 54 -13.10 -26.33 0.56
CA ARG A 54 -12.86 -25.11 -0.22
C ARG A 54 -12.97 -23.86 0.64
N ALA A 55 -13.96 -23.79 1.52
CA ALA A 55 -14.18 -22.69 2.47
C ALA A 55 -12.99 -22.56 3.43
N ALA A 56 -12.52 -23.67 4.00
CA ALA A 56 -11.37 -23.70 4.88
C ALA A 56 -10.07 -23.20 4.22
N ARG A 57 -9.92 -23.39 2.90
CA ARG A 57 -8.79 -22.83 2.13
C ARG A 57 -9.00 -21.37 1.72
N TRP A 58 -10.25 -20.96 1.52
CA TRP A 58 -10.60 -19.63 1.02
C TRP A 58 -10.30 -18.55 2.05
N LEU A 59 -10.79 -18.70 3.29
CA LEU A 59 -10.65 -17.70 4.34
C LEU A 59 -9.18 -17.26 4.60
N PRO A 60 -8.20 -18.16 4.82
CA PRO A 60 -6.82 -17.73 5.06
C PRO A 60 -6.19 -17.05 3.85
N VAL A 61 -6.55 -17.45 2.62
CA VAL A 61 -6.06 -16.82 1.39
C VAL A 61 -6.64 -15.42 1.23
N ALA A 62 -7.95 -15.27 1.49
CA ALA A 62 -8.65 -13.99 1.46
C ALA A 62 -8.03 -13.00 2.45
N GLN A 63 -7.85 -13.42 3.71
CA GLN A 63 -7.21 -12.61 4.75
C GLN A 63 -5.77 -12.23 4.39
N ALA A 64 -4.98 -13.18 3.90
CA ALA A 64 -3.61 -12.91 3.48
C ALA A 64 -3.53 -11.93 2.31
N LEU A 65 -4.50 -11.95 1.40
CA LEU A 65 -4.55 -11.02 0.27
C LEU A 65 -4.90 -9.60 0.73
N VAL A 66 -5.93 -9.45 1.58
CA VAL A 66 -6.31 -8.14 2.16
C VAL A 66 -5.13 -7.53 2.91
N GLY A 67 -4.47 -8.31 3.76
CA GLY A 67 -3.29 -7.86 4.49
C GLY A 67 -2.19 -7.34 3.57
N LYS A 68 -1.82 -8.12 2.53
CA LYS A 68 -0.77 -7.72 1.58
C LYS A 68 -1.10 -6.44 0.81
N VAL A 69 -2.36 -6.26 0.40
CA VAL A 69 -2.76 -5.04 -0.33
C VAL A 69 -2.78 -3.84 0.61
N GLY A 70 -3.27 -4.01 1.85
CA GLY A 70 -3.20 -2.98 2.89
C GLY A 70 -1.76 -2.57 3.21
N ASP A 71 -0.88 -3.55 3.45
CA ASP A 71 0.55 -3.33 3.70
C ASP A 71 1.22 -2.58 2.53
N HIS A 72 0.84 -2.88 1.29
CA HIS A 72 1.34 -2.17 0.13
C HIS A 72 0.90 -0.69 0.11
N GLY A 73 -0.37 -0.43 0.42
CA GLY A 73 -0.90 0.94 0.54
C GLY A 73 -0.15 1.76 1.58
N PHE A 74 0.09 1.18 2.76
CA PHE A 74 0.89 1.82 3.81
C PHE A 74 2.34 2.05 3.39
N ALA A 75 2.98 1.06 2.77
CA ALA A 75 4.36 1.18 2.32
C ALA A 75 4.55 2.32 1.29
N LEU A 76 3.58 2.55 0.40
CA LEU A 76 3.62 3.67 -0.54
C LEU A 76 3.51 5.02 0.19
N GLN A 77 2.63 5.13 1.18
CA GLN A 77 2.47 6.33 2.00
C GLN A 77 3.74 6.63 2.81
N ASP A 78 4.32 5.61 3.46
CA ASP A 78 5.58 5.72 4.20
C ASP A 78 6.73 6.15 3.29
N ALA A 79 6.81 5.59 2.08
CA ALA A 79 7.81 5.96 1.09
C ALA A 79 7.66 7.44 0.65
N ALA A 80 6.43 7.93 0.50
CA ALA A 80 6.17 9.34 0.16
C ALA A 80 6.68 10.29 1.27
N VAL A 81 6.37 9.96 2.53
CA VAL A 81 6.84 10.73 3.69
C VAL A 81 8.36 10.73 3.78
N ALA A 82 8.99 9.56 3.63
CA ALA A 82 10.44 9.42 3.69
C ALA A 82 11.14 10.21 2.56
N HIS A 83 10.58 10.19 1.36
CA HIS A 83 11.13 10.92 0.22
C HIS A 83 11.03 12.44 0.43
N ALA A 84 9.87 12.94 0.86
CA ALA A 84 9.67 14.36 1.15
C ALA A 84 10.64 14.87 2.22
N ALA A 85 10.87 14.08 3.28
CA ALA A 85 11.83 14.40 4.33
C ALA A 85 13.27 14.47 3.79
N ALA A 86 13.67 13.51 2.96
CA ALA A 86 14.99 13.47 2.35
C ALA A 86 15.22 14.68 1.42
N GLU A 87 14.22 15.07 0.64
CA GLU A 87 14.33 16.20 -0.28
C GLU A 87 14.40 17.54 0.46
N ALA A 88 13.62 17.70 1.54
CA ALA A 88 13.71 18.87 2.41
C ALA A 88 15.12 19.02 3.02
N GLU A 89 15.75 17.92 3.42
CA GLU A 89 17.11 17.94 3.97
C GLU A 89 18.16 18.28 2.92
N ARG A 90 18.03 17.71 1.70
CA ARG A 90 18.88 18.08 0.56
C ARG A 90 18.77 19.56 0.23
N ALA A 91 17.56 20.11 0.19
CA ALA A 91 17.33 21.52 -0.09
C ALA A 91 18.00 22.44 0.96
N ARG A 92 17.91 22.08 2.26
CA ARG A 92 18.62 22.80 3.33
C ARG A 92 20.14 22.76 3.16
N ALA A 93 20.69 21.59 2.84
CA ALA A 93 22.13 21.42 2.63
C ALA A 93 22.61 22.28 1.44
N LEU A 94 21.89 22.27 0.32
CA LEU A 94 22.18 23.09 -0.85
C LEU A 94 22.10 24.59 -0.54
N GLY A 95 21.07 25.03 0.19
CA GLY A 95 20.96 26.41 0.65
C GLY A 95 22.15 26.85 1.52
N GLY A 96 22.62 25.96 2.40
CA GLY A 96 23.82 26.20 3.21
C GLY A 96 25.11 26.30 2.39
N VAL A 97 25.26 25.50 1.34
CA VAL A 97 26.39 25.58 0.39
C VAL A 97 26.34 26.89 -0.40
N ALA A 98 25.18 27.25 -0.94
CA ALA A 98 24.98 28.48 -1.70
C ALA A 98 25.30 29.73 -0.85
N ALA A 99 24.83 29.77 0.40
CA ALA A 99 25.13 30.87 1.32
C ALA A 99 26.63 31.01 1.61
N ARG A 100 27.34 29.89 1.80
CA ARG A 100 28.81 29.89 1.98
C ARG A 100 29.54 30.37 0.73
N ALA A 101 29.11 29.93 -0.45
CA ALA A 101 29.69 30.36 -1.72
C ALA A 101 29.52 31.87 -1.93
N ALA A 102 28.33 32.41 -1.65
CA ALA A 102 28.06 33.86 -1.71
C ALA A 102 28.95 34.66 -0.75
N ALA A 103 29.15 34.17 0.48
CA ALA A 103 30.03 34.81 1.46
C ALA A 103 31.51 34.82 1.06
N VAL A 104 31.96 33.84 0.26
CA VAL A 104 33.32 33.80 -0.31
C VAL A 104 33.45 34.73 -1.51
N GLY A 105 32.44 34.78 -2.39
CA GLY A 105 32.43 35.63 -3.58
C GLY A 105 32.30 37.13 -3.30
N GLY A 106 31.63 37.52 -2.20
CA GLY A 106 31.48 38.93 -1.79
C GLY A 106 32.70 39.55 -1.10
N ARG A 107 33.82 38.83 -0.98
CA ARG A 107 35.09 39.31 -0.40
C ARG A 107 36.18 39.58 -1.44
N GLY A 108 35.83 39.56 -2.73
CA GLY A 108 36.72 39.87 -3.85
C GLY A 108 36.60 41.31 -4.33
#